data_AF-A0A117QX62-F1
#
_entry.id   AF-A0A117QX62-F1
#
_cell.length_a   1.000
_cell.length_b   1.000
_cell.length_c   1.000
_cell.angle_alpha   90.00
_cell.angle_beta   90.00
_cell.angle_gamma   90.00
#
_symmetry.space_group_name_H-M   'P 1'
#
loop_
_entity.id
_entity.type
_entity.pdbx_description
1 polymer ?
#
loop_
_entity_poly.entity_id
_entity_poly.type
_entity_poly.pdbx_seq_one_letter_code
_entity_poly.pdbx_strand_id
1 'polypeptide(L)'
;MVDSRDRSALRQLVGEVVSRRLSGNTHATLNAAFEELAMPHVPKEEGSLRVRIERSFAQTSDSDLPRVAERILAQGNLNAATRNGIEDLLWAESSPPEIPKRIRRELARALDLTAMARNQARFMALLERFWVLDPEESLADLLLPTANRTPSLRQLIQQHVFRNQEDWSAEDLFENLRAFEAGDARFARFLEGAVSADVLLDEPAQRQLVDVINERLRSAGIELRETGTDGGYPRFTMVSTRLADNRRPKNVIFASLTKPDIRFLSAVDNDIEIVGDPDNVLVYDREITGDGIRWRDLQSWWQDTQQISSEAEAKKTLYHRLRRSLPGNSPGQRNLFELYHQILGPAVYDLPALLPEVWLHWDHKTVRERGPEALLRSRMDFLLLLPHGQRIVFEVDGSQHYTRDDGQVPDSSKYAEMVAGDRDLKLRGYEVFRFGHDELKDAEYARGLLHEFLPALFQRFDVNGWTR
;
A
#
# COMPACT_ATOMS: atom_id res chain seq x y z
N MET A 1 -1.88 21.55 5.99
CA MET A 1 -0.50 21.59 6.50
C MET A 1 -0.47 20.95 7.88
N VAL A 2 -0.37 19.62 7.95
CA VAL A 2 0.10 18.85 9.12
C VAL A 2 0.44 17.47 8.55
N ASP A 3 1.69 17.26 8.12
CA ASP A 3 2.24 15.91 7.92
C ASP A 3 3.79 15.93 7.88
N SER A 4 4.41 16.56 8.89
CA SER A 4 5.84 16.37 9.10
C SER A 4 6.02 15.20 10.06
N ARG A 5 5.89 13.96 9.57
CA ARG A 5 6.70 12.89 10.16
C ARG A 5 8.14 13.40 10.11
N ASP A 6 8.83 13.42 11.24
CA ASP A 6 10.16 13.99 11.36
C ASP A 6 11.15 13.22 10.47
N ARG A 7 11.31 13.71 9.23
CA ARG A 7 12.24 13.17 8.23
C ARG A 7 13.63 13.81 8.33
N SER A 8 13.95 14.46 9.46
CA SER A 8 15.25 15.15 9.65
C SER A 8 16.44 14.21 9.42
N ALA A 9 16.39 12.98 9.92
CA ALA A 9 17.44 11.98 9.73
C ALA A 9 17.62 11.58 8.25
N LEU A 10 16.52 11.34 7.53
CA LEU A 10 16.56 11.03 6.10
C LEU A 10 17.08 12.24 5.32
N ARG A 11 16.63 13.45 5.66
CA ARG A 11 17.04 14.69 5.01
C ARG A 11 18.53 14.96 5.22
N GLN A 12 19.05 14.74 6.42
CA GLN A 12 20.48 14.88 6.69
C GLN A 12 21.29 13.90 5.85
N LEU A 13 20.96 12.61 5.90
CA LEU A 13 21.71 11.56 5.21
C LEU A 13 21.65 11.74 3.68
N VAL A 14 20.46 12.00 3.13
CA VAL A 14 20.29 12.29 1.70
C VAL A 14 21.02 13.57 1.31
N GLY A 15 20.98 14.61 2.15
CA GLY A 15 21.67 15.89 1.90
C GLY A 15 23.18 15.74 1.77
N GLU A 16 23.81 14.94 2.63
CA GLU A 16 25.25 14.62 2.54
C GLU A 16 25.59 13.92 1.21
N VAL A 17 24.77 12.96 0.80
CA VAL A 17 24.94 12.22 -0.46
C VAL A 17 24.75 13.13 -1.67
N VAL A 18 23.69 13.94 -1.68
CA VAL A 18 23.39 14.90 -2.74
C VAL A 18 24.53 15.90 -2.88
N SER A 19 25.01 16.47 -1.77
CA SER A 19 26.13 17.39 -1.78
C SER A 19 27.38 16.75 -2.39
N ARG A 20 27.77 15.56 -1.94
CA ARG A 20 28.95 14.85 -2.46
C ARG A 20 28.81 14.50 -3.94
N ARG A 21 27.66 13.98 -4.36
CA ARG A 21 27.42 13.57 -5.76
C ARG A 21 27.37 14.75 -6.71
N LEU A 22 26.66 15.82 -6.34
CA LEU A 22 26.45 16.95 -7.23
C LEU A 22 27.64 17.93 -7.27
N SER A 23 28.56 17.86 -6.30
CA SER A 23 29.76 18.70 -6.25
C SER A 23 30.68 18.59 -7.48
N GLY A 24 30.64 17.46 -8.22
CA GLY A 24 31.43 17.27 -9.45
C GLY A 24 30.81 17.87 -10.72
N ASN A 25 29.61 18.44 -10.65
CA ASN A 25 28.91 19.00 -11.80
C ASN A 25 29.40 20.40 -12.18
N THR A 26 29.08 20.82 -13.41
CA THR A 26 29.30 22.19 -13.89
C THR A 26 28.01 22.99 -13.84
N HIS A 27 28.09 24.32 -14.00
CA HIS A 27 26.88 25.14 -14.02
C HIS A 27 25.91 24.75 -15.15
N ALA A 28 26.43 24.19 -16.24
CA ALA A 28 25.66 23.73 -17.39
C ALA A 28 24.94 22.40 -17.13
N THR A 29 25.54 21.48 -16.36
CA THR A 29 25.00 20.12 -16.15
C THR A 29 24.15 20.00 -14.88
N LEU A 30 24.30 20.93 -13.93
CA LEU A 30 23.68 20.82 -12.61
C LEU A 30 22.14 20.74 -12.63
N ASN A 31 21.48 21.46 -13.54
CA ASN A 31 20.01 21.43 -13.63
C ASN A 31 19.48 20.08 -14.14
N ALA A 32 20.18 19.44 -15.08
CA ALA A 32 19.83 18.09 -15.52
C ALA A 32 20.02 17.08 -14.38
N ALA A 33 21.10 17.24 -13.59
CA ALA A 33 21.34 16.40 -12.43
C ALA A 33 20.27 16.58 -11.32
N PHE A 34 19.72 17.79 -11.14
CA PHE A 34 18.56 17.99 -10.25
C PHE A 34 17.33 17.24 -10.75
N GLU A 35 17.01 17.36 -12.04
CA GLU A 35 15.86 16.67 -12.64
C GLU A 35 15.98 15.14 -12.55
N GLU A 36 17.18 14.60 -12.76
CA GLU A 36 17.48 13.18 -12.57
C GLU A 36 17.21 12.72 -11.14
N LEU A 37 17.44 13.57 -10.14
CA LEU A 37 17.14 13.29 -8.74
C LEU A 37 15.74 13.71 -8.31
N ALA A 38 14.89 14.20 -9.22
CA ALA A 38 13.57 14.77 -8.92
C ALA A 38 13.62 15.97 -7.95
N MET A 39 14.69 16.76 -8.02
CA MET A 39 14.90 17.97 -7.24
C MET A 39 14.54 19.24 -8.03
N PRO A 40 14.10 20.34 -7.36
CA PRO A 40 13.77 21.60 -8.02
C PRO A 40 14.95 22.24 -8.75
N HIS A 41 14.70 22.85 -9.91
CA HIS A 41 15.73 23.61 -10.63
C HIS A 41 16.08 24.91 -9.91
N VAL A 42 17.37 25.26 -9.91
CA VAL A 42 17.88 26.53 -9.39
C VAL A 42 18.65 27.26 -10.51
N PRO A 43 18.23 28.47 -10.93
CA PRO A 43 18.89 29.25 -11.97
C PRO A 43 20.40 29.45 -11.73
N LYS A 44 21.15 29.74 -12.81
CA LYS A 44 22.61 29.86 -12.74
C LYS A 44 23.05 31.12 -11.99
N GLU A 45 22.21 32.14 -12.01
CA GLU A 45 22.40 33.45 -11.39
C GLU A 45 22.25 33.41 -9.87
N GLU A 46 21.68 32.32 -9.32
CA GLU A 46 21.37 32.19 -7.89
C GLU A 46 22.56 31.73 -7.02
N GLY A 47 23.79 31.79 -7.55
CA GLY A 47 25.01 31.64 -6.77
C GLY A 47 25.96 30.55 -7.28
N SER A 48 26.93 30.19 -6.43
CA SER A 48 27.90 29.13 -6.73
C SER A 48 27.21 27.75 -6.83
N LEU A 49 27.88 26.77 -7.43
CA LEU A 49 27.37 25.38 -7.54
C LEU A 49 26.88 24.84 -6.19
N ARG A 50 27.66 25.06 -5.12
CA ARG A 50 27.31 24.64 -3.76
C ARG A 50 26.03 25.29 -3.26
N VAL A 51 25.90 26.61 -3.42
CA VAL A 51 24.69 27.35 -3.02
C VAL A 51 23.47 26.86 -3.79
N ARG A 52 23.63 26.54 -5.08
CA ARG A 52 22.54 26.02 -5.91
C ARG A 52 22.10 24.62 -5.47
N ILE A 53 23.04 23.74 -5.10
CA ILE A 53 22.74 22.40 -4.57
C ILE A 53 22.01 22.51 -3.24
N GLU A 54 22.53 23.31 -2.30
CA GLU A 54 21.93 23.54 -0.99
C GLU A 54 20.52 24.12 -1.12
N ARG A 55 20.32 25.11 -2.01
CA ARG A 55 19.00 25.73 -2.25
C ARG A 55 18.01 24.76 -2.90
N SER A 56 18.44 23.99 -3.91
CA SER A 56 17.58 23.00 -4.56
C SER A 56 17.09 21.95 -3.56
N PHE A 57 18.00 21.42 -2.75
CA PHE A 57 17.66 20.42 -1.72
C PHE A 57 16.80 21.00 -0.60
N ALA A 58 17.03 22.25 -0.19
CA ALA A 58 16.19 22.95 0.79
C ALA A 58 14.76 23.19 0.27
N GLN A 59 14.57 23.33 -1.05
CA GLN A 59 13.25 23.47 -1.67
C GLN A 59 12.52 22.12 -1.86
N THR A 60 13.22 20.98 -1.77
CA THR A 60 12.58 19.67 -1.79
C THR A 60 11.72 19.50 -0.54
N SER A 61 10.41 19.31 -0.72
CA SER A 61 9.47 19.09 0.39
C SER A 61 9.74 17.77 1.11
N ASP A 62 9.29 17.64 2.37
CA ASP A 62 9.39 16.37 3.10
C ASP A 62 8.59 15.24 2.43
N SER A 63 7.53 15.55 1.68
CA SER A 63 6.75 14.57 0.90
C SER A 63 7.48 14.08 -0.35
N ASP A 64 8.36 14.90 -0.95
CA ASP A 64 9.14 14.53 -2.14
C ASP A 64 10.47 13.84 -1.81
N LEU A 65 10.93 13.97 -0.56
CA LEU A 65 12.22 13.45 -0.12
C LEU A 65 12.40 11.92 -0.31
N PRO A 66 11.40 11.06 -0.06
CA PRO A 66 11.51 9.63 -0.35
C PRO A 66 11.80 9.34 -1.83
N ARG A 67 11.17 10.08 -2.74
CA ARG A 67 11.38 9.92 -4.19
C ARG A 67 12.82 10.27 -4.59
N VAL A 68 13.39 11.32 -3.99
CA VAL A 68 14.81 11.67 -4.20
C VAL A 68 15.72 10.54 -3.71
N ALA A 69 15.46 10.02 -2.51
CA ALA A 69 16.22 8.92 -1.92
C ALA A 69 16.17 7.63 -2.77
N GLU A 70 14.99 7.26 -3.26
CA GLU A 70 14.80 6.12 -4.16
C GLU A 70 15.60 6.27 -5.47
N ARG A 71 15.61 7.47 -6.07
CA ARG A 71 16.41 7.72 -7.28
C ARG A 71 17.91 7.64 -7.02
N ILE A 72 18.37 8.11 -5.87
CA ILE A 72 19.78 7.98 -5.46
C ILE A 72 20.17 6.50 -5.33
N LEU A 73 19.30 5.69 -4.72
CA LEU A 73 19.50 4.24 -4.56
C LEU A 73 19.54 3.52 -5.91
N ALA A 74 18.62 3.84 -6.83
CA ALA A 74 18.52 3.22 -8.15
C ALA A 74 19.78 3.42 -9.03
N GLN A 75 20.53 4.50 -8.82
CA GLN A 75 21.78 4.77 -9.53
C GLN A 75 22.98 3.93 -9.07
N GLY A 76 22.88 3.17 -7.97
CA GLY A 76 23.85 2.13 -7.58
C GLY A 76 25.22 2.58 -7.03
N ASN A 77 25.54 3.88 -7.04
CA ASN A 77 26.86 4.40 -6.63
C ASN A 77 26.95 4.83 -5.16
N LEU A 78 26.50 3.99 -4.22
CA LEU A 78 26.61 4.25 -2.78
C LEU A 78 27.46 3.17 -2.11
N ASN A 79 28.22 3.55 -1.08
CA ASN A 79 28.78 2.55 -0.18
C ASN A 79 27.64 1.84 0.58
N ALA A 80 27.93 0.63 1.07
CA ALA A 80 26.92 -0.21 1.71
C ALA A 80 26.31 0.43 2.97
N ALA A 81 27.11 1.18 3.75
CA ALA A 81 26.64 1.81 4.98
C ALA A 81 25.60 2.91 4.71
N THR A 82 25.89 3.82 3.78
CA THR A 82 24.98 4.88 3.35
C THR A 82 23.75 4.31 2.64
N ARG A 83 23.93 3.31 1.76
CA ARG A 83 22.81 2.61 1.12
C ARG A 83 21.87 2.02 2.18
N ASN A 84 22.43 1.28 3.14
CA ASN A 84 21.66 0.67 4.22
C ASN A 84 20.94 1.72 5.07
N GLY A 85 21.62 2.81 5.44
CA GLY A 85 21.02 3.88 6.25
C GLY A 85 19.83 4.55 5.56
N ILE A 86 19.93 4.83 4.25
CA ILE A 86 18.80 5.40 3.49
C ILE A 86 17.65 4.39 3.42
N GLU A 87 17.95 3.14 3.09
CA GLU A 87 16.94 2.08 3.03
C GLU A 87 16.23 1.85 4.36
N ASP A 88 16.95 1.81 5.48
CA ASP A 88 16.36 1.60 6.80
C ASP A 88 15.41 2.74 7.17
N LEU A 89 15.77 3.98 6.85
CA LEU A 89 14.90 5.14 7.07
C LEU A 89 13.66 5.11 6.18
N LEU A 90 13.79 4.73 4.90
CA LEU A 90 12.65 4.58 3.99
C LEU A 90 11.73 3.43 4.41
N TRP A 91 12.30 2.28 4.80
CA TRP A 91 11.52 1.12 5.18
C TRP A 91 10.87 1.26 6.55
N ALA A 92 11.44 2.06 7.46
CA ALA A 92 10.81 2.40 8.73
C ALA A 92 9.48 3.14 8.54
N GLU A 93 9.31 3.91 7.45
CA GLU A 93 8.02 4.57 7.14
C GLU A 93 6.90 3.58 6.80
N SER A 94 7.25 2.35 6.41
CA SER A 94 6.30 1.30 6.02
C SER A 94 5.82 0.45 7.22
N SER A 95 6.20 0.79 8.46
CA SER A 95 5.78 0.12 9.70
C SER A 95 5.89 -1.42 9.61
N PRO A 96 7.08 -1.98 9.36
CA PRO A 96 7.27 -3.43 9.20
C PRO A 96 6.80 -4.19 10.44
N PRO A 97 6.34 -5.45 10.30
CA PRO A 97 5.96 -6.25 11.45
C PRO A 97 7.17 -6.49 12.36
N GLU A 98 6.98 -6.28 13.67
CA GLU A 98 8.05 -6.47 14.65
C GLU A 98 8.48 -7.93 14.72
N ILE A 99 9.79 -8.18 14.65
CA ILE A 99 10.39 -9.51 14.75
C ILE A 99 11.21 -9.54 16.05
N PRO A 100 10.64 -10.01 17.17
CA PRO A 100 11.31 -9.94 18.48
C PRO A 100 12.68 -10.62 18.46
N LYS A 101 13.66 -10.04 19.16
CA LYS A 101 15.04 -10.58 19.21
C LYS A 101 15.11 -12.06 19.59
N ARG A 102 14.21 -12.54 20.46
CA ARG A 102 14.06 -13.97 20.80
C ARG A 102 13.81 -14.83 19.56
N ILE A 103 12.85 -14.41 18.73
CA ILE A 103 12.45 -15.12 17.49
C ILE A 103 13.58 -15.12 16.48
N ARG A 104 14.30 -13.99 16.35
CA ARG A 104 15.47 -13.92 15.46
C ARG A 104 16.53 -14.95 15.82
N ARG A 105 16.80 -15.15 17.12
CA ARG A 105 17.73 -16.17 17.62
C ARG A 105 17.21 -17.59 17.41
N GLU A 106 15.93 -17.82 17.68
CA GLU A 106 15.29 -19.12 17.45
C GLU A 106 15.26 -19.49 15.95
N LEU A 107 15.11 -18.51 15.06
CA LEU A 107 15.26 -18.66 13.62
C LEU A 107 16.70 -19.04 13.26
N ALA A 108 17.68 -18.25 13.69
CA ALA A 108 19.08 -18.52 13.40
C ALA A 108 19.50 -19.94 13.82
N ARG A 109 18.99 -20.46 14.93
CA ARG A 109 19.22 -21.85 15.37
C ARG A 109 18.55 -22.90 14.49
N ALA A 110 17.39 -22.59 13.92
CA ALA A 110 16.61 -23.53 13.11
C ALA A 110 17.09 -23.59 11.65
N LEU A 111 17.82 -22.58 11.17
CA LEU A 111 18.26 -22.48 9.78
C LEU A 111 19.50 -23.35 9.52
N ASP A 112 19.43 -24.15 8.46
CA ASP A 112 20.57 -24.88 7.92
C ASP A 112 21.39 -23.96 7.01
N LEU A 113 22.49 -23.43 7.56
CA LEU A 113 23.40 -22.55 6.83
C LEU A 113 24.00 -23.23 5.60
N THR A 114 24.31 -24.53 5.69
CA THR A 114 24.91 -25.28 4.57
C THR A 114 23.93 -25.40 3.41
N ALA A 115 22.65 -25.63 3.70
CA ALA A 115 21.59 -25.65 2.69
C ALA A 115 21.39 -24.27 2.03
N MET A 116 21.36 -23.20 2.82
CA MET A 116 21.20 -21.83 2.32
C MET A 116 22.41 -21.33 1.52
N ALA A 117 23.62 -21.71 1.93
CA ALA A 117 24.89 -21.28 1.36
C ALA A 117 25.37 -22.18 0.20
N ARG A 118 24.54 -23.13 -0.26
CA ARG A 118 24.90 -24.12 -1.31
C ARG A 118 25.41 -23.46 -2.60
N ASN A 119 24.87 -22.30 -2.96
CA ASN A 119 25.42 -21.46 -4.03
C ASN A 119 26.14 -20.25 -3.44
N GLN A 120 27.47 -20.36 -3.32
CA GLN A 120 28.31 -19.32 -2.72
C GLN A 120 28.11 -17.94 -3.34
N ALA A 121 28.06 -17.83 -4.68
CA ALA A 121 27.96 -16.55 -5.36
C ALA A 121 26.62 -15.85 -5.06
N ARG A 122 25.52 -16.61 -5.11
CA ARG A 122 24.16 -16.11 -4.84
C ARG A 122 23.98 -15.74 -3.37
N PHE A 123 24.46 -16.60 -2.46
CA PHE A 123 24.38 -16.33 -1.03
C PHE A 123 25.24 -15.11 -0.64
N MET A 124 26.43 -14.95 -1.21
CA MET A 124 27.23 -13.73 -1.00
C MET A 124 26.54 -12.48 -1.54
N ALA A 125 25.91 -12.55 -2.71
CA ALA A 125 25.16 -11.43 -3.26
C ALA A 125 23.97 -11.03 -2.36
N LEU A 126 23.27 -12.00 -1.78
CA LEU A 126 22.24 -11.76 -0.77
C LEU A 126 22.83 -11.01 0.45
N LEU A 127 23.96 -11.47 0.97
CA LEU A 127 24.59 -10.84 2.13
C LEU A 127 25.04 -9.40 1.82
N GLU A 128 25.62 -9.15 0.65
CA GLU A 128 26.01 -7.81 0.19
C GLU A 128 24.81 -6.86 0.02
N ARG A 129 23.68 -7.39 -0.40
CA ARG A 129 22.44 -6.62 -0.59
C ARG A 129 21.93 -6.04 0.73
N PHE A 130 22.10 -6.76 1.83
CA PHE A 130 21.51 -6.40 3.12
C PHE A 130 22.52 -5.95 4.19
N TRP A 131 23.80 -6.30 4.06
CA TRP A 131 24.80 -6.10 5.11
C TRP A 131 26.08 -5.42 4.58
N VAL A 132 26.81 -4.79 5.50
CA VAL A 132 28.13 -4.22 5.19
C VAL A 132 29.18 -5.29 5.45
N LEU A 133 29.69 -5.91 4.38
CA LEU A 133 30.68 -6.99 4.50
C LEU A 133 32.13 -6.48 4.47
N ASP A 134 32.34 -5.33 3.84
CA ASP A 134 33.63 -4.66 3.74
C ASP A 134 33.44 -3.24 4.27
N PRO A 135 33.86 -2.94 5.51
CA PRO A 135 33.86 -1.57 6.00
C PRO A 135 34.82 -0.72 5.16
N GLU A 136 34.56 0.59 5.05
CA GLU A 136 35.50 1.49 4.39
C GLU A 136 36.84 1.46 5.14
N GLU A 137 37.90 1.03 4.46
CA GLU A 137 39.26 1.07 5.02
C GLU A 137 39.66 2.52 5.27
N SER A 138 40.08 2.84 6.49
CA SER A 138 40.62 4.16 6.78
C SER A 138 42.01 4.31 6.13
N LEU A 139 42.46 5.55 5.92
CA LEU A 139 43.83 5.82 5.47
C LEU A 139 44.89 5.21 6.40
N ALA A 140 44.57 5.04 7.69
CA ALA A 140 45.44 4.38 8.66
C ALA A 140 45.54 2.86 8.41
N ASP A 141 44.43 2.20 8.04
CA ASP A 141 44.39 0.76 7.75
C ASP A 141 45.18 0.41 6.47
N LEU A 142 45.17 1.33 5.50
CA LEU A 142 45.94 1.21 4.26
C LEU A 142 47.46 1.25 4.50
N LEU A 143 47.91 1.92 5.56
CA LEU A 143 49.32 2.05 5.94
C LEU A 143 49.84 0.87 6.78
N LEU A 144 48.96 -0.01 7.27
CA LEU A 144 49.35 -1.20 8.02
C LEU A 144 49.84 -2.32 7.09
N PRO A 145 50.89 -3.08 7.48
CA PRO A 145 51.29 -4.30 6.77
C PRO A 145 50.11 -5.27 6.66
N THR A 146 49.98 -5.96 5.51
CA THR A 146 48.86 -6.88 5.23
C THR A 146 48.68 -7.96 6.29
N ALA A 147 49.76 -8.41 6.93
CA ALA A 147 49.72 -9.39 8.02
C ALA A 147 49.06 -8.90 9.31
N ASN A 148 48.93 -7.57 9.49
CA ASN A 148 48.35 -6.94 10.68
C ASN A 148 46.95 -6.37 10.42
N ARG A 149 46.39 -6.56 9.21
CA ARG A 149 45.02 -6.11 8.91
C ARG A 149 44.03 -7.10 9.51
N THR A 150 43.04 -6.59 10.24
CA THR A 150 41.89 -7.39 10.66
C THR A 150 41.14 -7.85 9.40
N PRO A 151 40.82 -9.15 9.26
CA PRO A 151 40.10 -9.64 8.10
C PRO A 151 38.71 -8.99 8.01
N SER A 152 38.27 -8.68 6.79
CA SER A 152 36.91 -8.16 6.59
C SER A 152 35.87 -9.24 6.88
N LEU A 153 34.63 -8.83 7.17
CA LEU A 153 33.54 -9.77 7.41
C LEU A 153 33.31 -10.68 6.20
N ARG A 154 33.48 -10.15 4.99
CA ARG A 154 33.51 -10.94 3.75
C ARG A 154 34.54 -12.07 3.83
N GLN A 155 35.78 -11.77 4.22
CA GLN A 155 36.86 -12.76 4.30
C GLN A 155 36.58 -13.81 5.37
N LEU A 156 36.01 -13.41 6.51
CA LEU A 156 35.59 -14.32 7.57
C LEU A 156 34.49 -15.27 7.09
N ILE A 157 33.46 -14.75 6.41
CA ILE A 157 32.40 -15.59 5.80
C ILE A 157 33.01 -16.57 4.80
N GLN A 158 33.97 -16.11 3.98
CA GLN A 158 34.63 -17.00 3.02
C GLN A 158 35.42 -18.12 3.67
N GLN A 159 36.06 -17.84 4.79
CA GLN A 159 36.82 -18.82 5.54
C GLN A 159 35.91 -19.81 6.27
N HIS A 160 34.95 -19.30 7.04
CA HIS A 160 34.18 -20.08 8.02
C HIS A 160 32.82 -20.59 7.53
N VAL A 161 32.29 -20.08 6.41
CA VAL A 161 31.02 -20.56 5.83
C VAL A 161 31.26 -21.42 4.59
N PHE A 162 32.17 -21.00 3.69
CA PHE A 162 32.35 -21.72 2.41
C PHE A 162 33.55 -22.68 2.40
N ARG A 163 34.71 -22.28 2.93
CA ARG A 163 35.92 -23.13 2.92
C ARG A 163 35.91 -24.17 4.02
N ASN A 164 35.53 -23.76 5.23
CA ASN A 164 35.37 -24.63 6.39
C ASN A 164 33.88 -24.81 6.67
N GLN A 165 33.20 -25.70 5.94
CA GLN A 165 31.79 -25.97 6.19
C GLN A 165 31.62 -26.47 7.63
N GLU A 166 30.51 -26.07 8.29
CA GLU A 166 30.19 -26.36 9.69
C GLU A 166 31.02 -25.60 10.76
N ASP A 167 31.99 -24.78 10.37
CA ASP A 167 32.77 -23.95 11.30
C ASP A 167 31.90 -22.82 11.91
N TRP A 168 31.06 -22.19 11.09
CA TRP A 168 29.99 -21.30 11.56
C TRP A 168 28.62 -21.96 11.45
N SER A 169 27.83 -21.81 12.52
CA SER A 169 26.39 -21.99 12.47
C SER A 169 25.69 -20.76 11.89
N ALA A 170 24.40 -20.87 11.58
CA ALA A 170 23.59 -19.70 11.23
C ALA A 170 23.50 -18.68 12.39
N GLU A 171 23.60 -19.12 13.66
CA GLU A 171 23.71 -18.22 14.81
C GLU A 171 25.01 -17.39 14.75
N ASP A 172 26.15 -18.02 14.47
CA ASP A 172 27.45 -17.35 14.36
C ASP A 172 27.46 -16.34 13.22
N LEU A 173 26.90 -16.73 12.06
CA LEU A 173 26.75 -15.82 10.93
C LEU A 173 25.88 -14.61 11.31
N PHE A 174 24.73 -14.81 11.95
CA PHE A 174 23.82 -13.72 12.31
C PHE A 174 24.44 -12.78 13.34
N GLU A 175 25.22 -13.29 14.29
CA GLU A 175 25.95 -12.48 15.26
C GLU A 175 27.01 -11.61 14.56
N ASN A 176 27.83 -12.20 13.67
CA ASN A 176 28.86 -11.47 12.93
C ASN A 176 28.28 -10.44 11.94
N LEU A 177 27.11 -10.71 11.36
CA LEU A 177 26.35 -9.75 10.53
C LEU A 177 25.65 -8.66 11.36
N ARG A 178 25.55 -8.82 12.69
CA ARG A 178 24.71 -8.01 13.58
C ARG A 178 23.23 -8.03 13.17
N ALA A 179 22.76 -9.17 12.66
CA ALA A 179 21.39 -9.34 12.19
C ALA A 179 20.36 -9.29 13.33
N PHE A 180 20.78 -9.64 14.57
CA PHE A 180 19.92 -9.54 15.74
C PHE A 180 19.64 -8.09 16.18
N GLU A 181 20.48 -7.14 15.80
CA GLU A 181 20.37 -5.71 16.09
C GLU A 181 19.78 -4.89 14.94
N ALA A 182 19.57 -5.52 13.77
CA ALA A 182 19.04 -4.84 12.59
C ALA A 182 17.59 -4.35 12.78
N GLY A 183 17.17 -3.36 12.00
CA GLY A 183 15.76 -2.98 11.93
C GLY A 183 14.89 -4.13 11.42
N ASP A 184 13.63 -4.22 11.87
CA ASP A 184 12.72 -5.30 11.52
C ASP A 184 12.51 -5.43 10.00
N ALA A 185 12.36 -4.30 9.29
CA ALA A 185 12.23 -4.30 7.83
C ALA A 185 13.43 -4.94 7.12
N ARG A 186 14.65 -4.60 7.55
CA ARG A 186 15.87 -5.16 6.95
C ARG A 186 15.96 -6.66 7.20
N PHE A 187 15.68 -7.09 8.42
CA PHE A 187 15.69 -8.50 8.78
C PHE A 187 14.61 -9.28 8.02
N ALA A 188 13.39 -8.74 7.90
CA ALA A 188 12.31 -9.33 7.12
C ALA A 188 12.69 -9.48 5.64
N ARG A 189 13.17 -8.40 5.00
CA ARG A 189 13.59 -8.42 3.59
C ARG A 189 14.77 -9.36 3.34
N PHE A 190 15.68 -9.50 4.32
CA PHE A 190 16.75 -10.48 4.25
C PHE A 190 16.20 -11.92 4.22
N LEU A 191 15.22 -12.24 5.07
CA LEU A 191 14.57 -13.55 5.05
C LEU A 191 13.79 -13.80 3.75
N GLU A 192 13.07 -12.79 3.24
CA GLU A 192 12.40 -12.85 1.92
C GLU A 192 13.39 -13.13 0.78
N GLY A 193 14.54 -12.45 0.79
CA GLY A 193 15.60 -12.67 -0.18
C GLY A 193 16.23 -14.05 -0.04
N ALA A 194 16.37 -14.57 1.17
CA ALA A 194 16.95 -15.89 1.42
C ALA A 194 16.10 -17.04 0.85
N VAL A 195 14.77 -16.86 0.79
CA VAL A 195 13.84 -17.84 0.21
C VAL A 195 13.52 -17.58 -1.27
N SER A 196 14.15 -16.57 -1.90
CA SER A 196 13.85 -16.19 -3.28
C SER A 196 14.58 -17.06 -4.31
N ALA A 197 14.13 -16.97 -5.57
CA ALA A 197 14.78 -17.61 -6.72
C ALA A 197 16.18 -17.08 -7.01
N ASP A 198 16.56 -15.93 -6.45
CA ASP A 198 17.91 -15.39 -6.58
C ASP A 198 18.91 -16.20 -5.77
N VAL A 199 18.45 -16.89 -4.71
CA VAL A 199 19.29 -17.69 -3.79
C VAL A 199 19.01 -19.18 -3.97
N LEU A 200 17.75 -19.59 -3.91
CA LEU A 200 17.30 -20.98 -3.98
C LEU A 200 16.64 -21.24 -5.34
N LEU A 201 17.29 -22.03 -6.19
CA LEU A 201 16.83 -22.34 -7.55
C LEU A 201 15.80 -23.46 -7.63
N ASP A 202 15.45 -24.10 -6.51
CA ASP A 202 14.52 -25.22 -6.46
C ASP A 202 13.26 -24.81 -5.67
N GLU A 203 12.07 -24.84 -6.30
CA GLU A 203 10.81 -24.55 -5.62
C GLU A 203 10.61 -25.40 -4.34
N PRO A 204 10.87 -26.72 -4.33
CA PRO A 204 10.74 -27.51 -3.11
C PRO A 204 11.65 -27.02 -1.99
N ALA A 205 12.87 -26.56 -2.31
CA ALA A 205 13.81 -26.04 -1.33
C ALA A 205 13.34 -24.68 -0.76
N GLN A 206 12.73 -23.82 -1.59
CA GLN A 206 12.12 -22.58 -1.13
C GLN A 206 10.99 -22.86 -0.13
N ARG A 207 10.06 -23.74 -0.49
CA ARG A 207 8.92 -24.11 0.37
C ARG A 207 9.38 -24.74 1.69
N GLN A 208 10.37 -25.64 1.63
CA GLN A 208 10.95 -26.25 2.82
C GLN A 208 11.60 -25.21 3.75
N LEU A 209 12.36 -24.26 3.21
CA LEU A 209 12.97 -23.21 4.01
C LEU A 209 11.90 -22.28 4.62
N VAL A 210 10.87 -21.95 3.86
CA VAL A 210 9.71 -21.17 4.32
C VAL A 210 9.01 -21.88 5.49
N ASP A 211 8.81 -23.19 5.41
CA ASP A 211 8.18 -23.97 6.49
C ASP A 211 9.00 -23.92 7.79
N VAL A 212 10.33 -24.08 7.69
CA VAL A 212 11.25 -23.96 8.83
C VAL A 212 11.20 -22.57 9.46
N ILE A 213 11.19 -21.53 8.63
CA ILE A 213 11.09 -20.13 9.10
C ILE A 213 9.72 -19.90 9.77
N ASN A 214 8.63 -20.32 9.13
CA ASN A 214 7.27 -20.10 9.60
C ASN A 214 6.97 -20.82 10.91
N GLU A 215 7.60 -21.96 11.19
CA GLU A 215 7.49 -22.66 12.47
C GLU A 215 7.87 -21.76 13.67
N ARG A 216 8.84 -20.86 13.49
CA ARG A 216 9.27 -19.90 14.53
C ARG A 216 8.46 -18.61 14.47
N LEU A 217 8.27 -18.06 13.26
CA LEU A 217 7.59 -16.79 13.04
C LEU A 217 6.15 -16.78 13.55
N ARG A 218 5.41 -17.89 13.39
CA ARG A 218 3.99 -17.98 13.83
C ARG A 218 3.80 -17.73 15.31
N SER A 219 4.78 -18.10 16.15
CA SER A 219 4.74 -17.80 17.59
C SER A 219 4.82 -16.29 17.89
N ALA A 220 5.32 -15.52 16.92
CA ALA A 220 5.31 -14.08 16.91
C ALA A 220 4.24 -13.46 16.03
N GLY A 221 3.21 -14.25 15.70
CA GLY A 221 2.17 -13.93 14.75
C GLY A 221 2.69 -13.11 13.59
N ILE A 222 3.63 -13.68 12.87
CA ILE A 222 4.12 -13.25 11.57
C ILE A 222 4.32 -14.52 10.74
N GLU A 223 4.26 -14.43 9.41
CA GLU A 223 4.63 -15.53 8.52
C GLU A 223 5.11 -15.02 7.17
N LEU A 224 5.91 -15.83 6.49
CA LEU A 224 6.18 -15.71 5.06
C LEU A 224 5.03 -16.35 4.29
N ARG A 225 4.32 -15.55 3.50
CA ARG A 225 3.21 -15.99 2.65
C ARG A 225 3.57 -15.84 1.18
N GLU A 226 3.14 -16.81 0.36
CA GLU A 226 3.26 -16.73 -1.09
C GLU A 226 2.34 -15.60 -1.61
N THR A 227 2.92 -14.61 -2.28
CA THR A 227 2.20 -13.40 -2.75
C THR A 227 2.22 -13.22 -4.26
N GLY A 228 2.89 -14.12 -4.97
CA GLY A 228 2.95 -14.14 -6.42
C GLY A 228 4.05 -15.05 -6.92
N THR A 229 4.44 -14.85 -8.17
CA THR A 229 5.50 -15.61 -8.83
C THR A 229 6.55 -14.68 -9.43
N ASP A 230 7.79 -15.17 -9.54
CA ASP A 230 8.90 -14.51 -10.22
C ASP A 230 9.60 -15.52 -11.13
N GLY A 231 9.51 -15.32 -12.45
CA GLY A 231 10.08 -16.26 -13.42
C GLY A 231 9.56 -17.71 -13.30
N GLY A 232 8.38 -17.91 -12.68
CA GLY A 232 7.80 -19.23 -12.40
C GLY A 232 8.08 -19.79 -11.00
N TYR A 233 8.91 -19.12 -10.20
CA TYR A 233 9.17 -19.49 -8.80
C TYR A 233 8.24 -18.75 -7.85
N PRO A 234 7.82 -19.35 -6.71
CA PRO A 234 7.01 -18.66 -5.73
C PRO A 234 7.77 -17.48 -5.09
N ARG A 235 7.10 -16.34 -4.98
CA ARG A 235 7.58 -15.15 -4.26
C ARG A 235 6.91 -15.13 -2.89
N PHE A 236 7.73 -15.12 -1.83
CA PHE A 236 7.25 -15.01 -0.45
C PHE A 236 7.50 -13.61 0.11
N THR A 237 6.55 -13.10 0.89
CA THR A 237 6.70 -11.85 1.65
C THR A 237 6.28 -12.04 3.09
N MET A 238 6.88 -11.27 3.99
CA MET A 238 6.56 -11.25 5.42
C MET A 238 5.22 -10.55 5.64
N VAL A 239 4.32 -11.18 6.39
CA VAL A 239 3.01 -10.63 6.77
C VAL A 239 2.78 -10.83 8.27
N SER A 240 2.02 -9.92 8.91
CA SER A 240 1.58 -10.11 10.30
C SER A 240 0.41 -11.10 10.40
N THR A 241 0.46 -11.97 11.41
CA THR A 241 -0.61 -12.90 11.83
C THR A 241 -1.05 -12.68 13.29
N ARG A 242 -0.35 -11.83 14.06
CA ARG A 242 -0.75 -11.31 15.39
C ARG A 242 -1.89 -10.32 15.16
N LEU A 243 -3.11 -10.73 15.48
CA LEU A 243 -4.31 -9.89 15.52
C LEU A 243 -4.84 -9.39 14.16
N ALA A 244 -5.26 -10.36 13.34
CA ALA A 244 -6.55 -10.26 12.63
C ALA A 244 -7.77 -10.16 13.59
N ASP A 245 -7.54 -10.23 14.90
CA ASP A 245 -8.55 -10.13 15.97
C ASP A 245 -8.89 -8.70 16.40
N ASN A 246 -8.36 -7.64 15.74
CA ASN A 246 -8.97 -6.31 15.92
C ASN A 246 -8.89 -5.33 14.74
N ARG A 247 -8.28 -5.69 13.60
CA ARG A 247 -8.49 -4.98 12.34
C ARG A 247 -8.49 -5.99 11.20
N ARG A 248 -9.68 -6.51 10.90
CA ARG A 248 -9.95 -7.16 9.62
C ARG A 248 -9.61 -6.16 8.49
N PRO A 249 -9.05 -6.61 7.36
CA PRO A 249 -8.66 -5.72 6.26
C PRO A 249 -9.85 -4.85 5.86
N LYS A 250 -9.68 -3.53 5.86
CA LYS A 250 -10.77 -2.58 5.57
C LYS A 250 -10.95 -2.46 4.07
N ASN A 251 -11.76 -3.36 3.51
CA ASN A 251 -11.95 -3.45 2.06
C ASN A 251 -12.83 -2.31 1.53
N VAL A 252 -13.87 -1.92 2.27
CA VAL A 252 -14.73 -0.79 1.90
C VAL A 252 -15.10 0.04 3.13
N ILE A 253 -14.93 1.36 3.04
CA ILE A 253 -15.38 2.35 4.02
C ILE A 253 -16.56 3.11 3.42
N PHE A 254 -17.75 2.94 3.98
CA PHE A 254 -19.01 3.38 3.37
C PHE A 254 -20.07 3.75 4.41
N ALA A 255 -21.22 4.21 3.91
CA ALA A 255 -22.38 4.64 4.70
C ALA A 255 -22.02 5.61 5.82
N SER A 256 -21.12 6.55 5.52
CA SER A 256 -20.63 7.53 6.49
C SER A 256 -21.68 8.60 6.80
N LEU A 257 -21.90 8.91 8.07
CA LEU A 257 -22.81 10.00 8.48
C LEU A 257 -22.18 11.39 8.36
N THR A 258 -20.85 11.46 8.47
CA THR A 258 -20.04 12.68 8.36
C THR A 258 -18.79 12.39 7.55
N LYS A 259 -18.02 13.39 7.14
CA LYS A 259 -16.70 13.14 6.52
C LYS A 259 -15.78 12.42 7.53
N PRO A 260 -15.30 11.20 7.24
CA PRO A 260 -14.34 10.51 8.09
C PRO A 260 -12.92 11.07 7.90
N ASP A 261 -12.12 11.04 8.96
CA ASP A 261 -10.67 11.24 8.90
C ASP A 261 -10.03 9.86 8.75
N ILE A 262 -9.60 9.53 7.53
CA ILE A 262 -9.04 8.22 7.16
C ILE A 262 -7.52 8.38 7.02
N ARG A 263 -6.76 7.54 7.73
CA ARG A 263 -5.29 7.54 7.73
C ARG A 263 -4.76 6.15 7.43
N PHE A 264 -3.76 6.04 6.55
CA PHE A 264 -3.06 4.78 6.32
C PHE A 264 -1.96 4.58 7.37
N LEU A 265 -2.06 3.48 8.11
CA LEU A 265 -1.02 3.04 9.05
C LEU A 265 -0.01 2.10 8.37
N SER A 266 -0.52 1.20 7.52
CA SER A 266 0.28 0.33 6.64
C SER A 266 -0.43 0.15 5.29
N ALA A 267 0.27 0.51 4.21
CA ALA A 267 -0.23 0.34 2.85
C ALA A 267 -0.15 -1.11 2.34
N VAL A 268 0.66 -1.94 3.00
CA VAL A 268 0.89 -3.35 2.63
C VAL A 268 -0.19 -4.24 3.25
N ASP A 269 -0.64 -3.91 4.47
CA ASP A 269 -1.57 -4.71 5.27
C ASP A 269 -3.03 -4.23 5.19
N ASN A 270 -3.32 -3.26 4.30
CA ASN A 270 -4.61 -2.56 4.24
C ASN A 270 -5.01 -1.96 5.60
N ASP A 271 -4.03 -1.57 6.43
CA ASP A 271 -4.29 -1.05 7.78
C ASP A 271 -4.64 0.43 7.69
N ILE A 272 -5.92 0.70 7.91
CA ILE A 272 -6.53 2.00 7.84
C ILE A 272 -7.07 2.36 9.22
N GLU A 273 -6.63 3.49 9.76
CA GLU A 273 -7.23 4.12 10.91
C GLU A 273 -8.36 5.06 10.48
N ILE A 274 -9.49 5.01 11.18
CA ILE A 274 -10.57 5.99 11.04
C ILE A 274 -10.62 6.74 12.36
N VAL A 275 -10.27 8.02 12.33
CA VAL A 275 -10.28 8.88 13.51
C VAL A 275 -11.67 9.49 13.65
N GLY A 276 -12.35 9.20 14.77
CA GLY A 276 -13.69 9.67 15.05
C GLY A 276 -14.56 8.61 15.71
N ASP A 277 -15.87 8.86 15.73
CA ASP A 277 -16.88 7.93 16.25
C ASP A 277 -17.00 6.70 15.31
N PRO A 278 -16.72 5.48 15.80
CA PRO A 278 -16.86 4.25 15.02
C PRO A 278 -18.27 4.03 14.46
N ASP A 279 -19.32 4.53 15.13
CA ASP A 279 -20.71 4.34 14.70
C ASP A 279 -21.07 5.19 13.47
N ASN A 280 -20.26 6.22 13.17
CA ASN A 280 -20.49 7.09 12.03
C ASN A 280 -20.26 6.39 10.69
N VAL A 281 -19.43 5.36 10.64
CA VAL A 281 -18.95 4.78 9.38
C VAL A 281 -19.08 3.26 9.41
N LEU A 282 -19.45 2.66 8.28
CA LEU A 282 -19.40 1.21 8.11
C LEU A 282 -18.09 0.79 7.45
N VAL A 283 -17.50 -0.27 7.98
CA VAL A 283 -16.26 -0.87 7.49
C VAL A 283 -16.54 -2.29 7.08
N TYR A 284 -16.69 -2.53 5.77
CA TYR A 284 -16.80 -3.87 5.24
C TYR A 284 -15.41 -4.50 5.19
N ASP A 285 -15.27 -5.63 5.87
CA ASP A 285 -13.97 -6.19 6.24
C ASP A 285 -13.79 -7.67 5.89
N ARG A 286 -14.78 -8.22 5.17
CA ARG A 286 -14.72 -9.56 4.58
C ARG A 286 -14.11 -9.50 3.19
N GLU A 287 -13.48 -10.59 2.78
CA GLU A 287 -12.96 -10.75 1.42
C GLU A 287 -14.05 -10.48 0.37
N ILE A 288 -13.69 -9.73 -0.67
CA ILE A 288 -14.56 -9.50 -1.83
C ILE A 288 -14.25 -10.60 -2.84
N THR A 289 -15.22 -11.50 -3.04
CA THR A 289 -15.04 -12.64 -3.94
C THR A 289 -15.13 -12.19 -5.40
N GLY A 290 -14.85 -13.11 -6.34
CA GLY A 290 -14.98 -12.84 -7.78
C GLY A 290 -16.41 -12.50 -8.24
N ASP A 291 -17.40 -12.64 -7.37
CA ASP A 291 -18.80 -12.27 -7.57
C ASP A 291 -19.14 -10.83 -7.14
N GLY A 292 -18.18 -10.10 -6.55
CA GLY A 292 -18.39 -8.78 -5.98
C GLY A 292 -18.99 -8.81 -4.58
N ILE A 293 -19.76 -7.77 -4.21
CA ILE A 293 -20.52 -7.74 -2.94
C ILE A 293 -22.00 -7.75 -3.27
N ARG A 294 -22.69 -8.86 -2.95
CA ARG A 294 -24.15 -8.98 -3.10
C ARG A 294 -24.87 -8.55 -1.83
N TRP A 295 -26.16 -8.27 -1.92
CA TRP A 295 -26.97 -7.91 -0.74
C TRP A 295 -26.90 -8.99 0.35
N ARG A 296 -27.00 -10.27 0.00
CA ARG A 296 -26.86 -11.38 0.96
C ARG A 296 -25.53 -11.38 1.70
N ASP A 297 -24.44 -10.99 1.03
CA ASP A 297 -23.10 -10.96 1.62
C ASP A 297 -23.02 -9.83 2.65
N LEU A 298 -23.58 -8.66 2.29
CA LEU A 298 -23.69 -7.50 3.17
C LEU A 298 -24.63 -7.76 4.36
N GLN A 299 -25.76 -8.45 4.14
CA GLN A 299 -26.70 -8.82 5.20
C GLN A 299 -26.08 -9.84 6.15
N SER A 300 -25.36 -10.85 5.65
CA SER A 300 -24.61 -11.79 6.48
C SER A 300 -23.51 -11.08 7.27
N TRP A 301 -22.78 -10.15 6.65
CA TRP A 301 -21.77 -9.34 7.34
C TRP A 301 -22.38 -8.50 8.45
N TRP A 302 -23.55 -7.89 8.21
CA TRP A 302 -24.24 -7.08 9.20
C TRP A 302 -24.75 -7.91 10.37
N GLN A 303 -25.26 -9.13 10.12
CA GLN A 303 -25.66 -10.07 11.18
C GLN A 303 -24.51 -10.36 12.13
N ASP A 304 -23.35 -10.75 11.59
CA ASP A 304 -22.18 -11.06 12.40
C ASP A 304 -21.66 -9.82 13.15
N THR A 305 -21.62 -8.66 12.48
CA THR A 305 -21.07 -7.43 13.06
C THR A 305 -21.93 -6.89 14.20
N GLN A 306 -23.25 -7.01 14.07
CA GLN A 306 -24.21 -6.52 15.07
C GLN A 306 -24.71 -7.62 16.01
N GLN A 307 -24.24 -8.85 15.85
CA GLN A 307 -24.69 -10.03 16.63
C GLN A 307 -26.22 -10.23 16.55
N ILE A 308 -26.81 -10.01 15.38
CA ILE A 308 -28.25 -10.16 15.12
C ILE A 308 -28.54 -11.59 14.66
N SER A 309 -29.40 -12.30 15.40
CA SER A 309 -29.75 -13.70 15.05
C SER A 309 -30.86 -13.82 13.98
N SER A 310 -31.68 -12.78 13.79
CA SER A 310 -32.80 -12.82 12.84
C SER A 310 -32.42 -12.21 11.49
N GLU A 311 -32.52 -12.99 10.41
CA GLU A 311 -32.27 -12.51 9.05
C GLU A 311 -33.19 -11.34 8.66
N ALA A 312 -34.46 -11.40 9.06
CA ALA A 312 -35.44 -10.35 8.77
C ALA A 312 -35.11 -9.04 9.50
N GLU A 313 -34.67 -9.14 10.75
CA GLU A 313 -34.23 -7.98 11.54
C GLU A 313 -32.93 -7.39 10.96
N ALA A 314 -31.98 -8.23 10.58
CA ALA A 314 -30.74 -7.79 9.96
C ALA A 314 -30.97 -7.08 8.63
N LYS A 315 -31.83 -7.64 7.76
CA LYS A 315 -32.25 -6.98 6.51
C LYS A 315 -32.82 -5.58 6.79
N LYS A 316 -33.73 -5.47 7.75
CA LYS A 316 -34.42 -4.22 8.09
C LYS A 316 -33.45 -3.18 8.67
N THR A 317 -32.63 -3.58 9.65
CA THR A 317 -31.69 -2.68 10.32
C THR A 317 -30.56 -2.23 9.40
N LEU A 318 -30.03 -3.12 8.56
CA LEU A 318 -29.06 -2.77 7.52
C LEU A 318 -29.63 -1.74 6.56
N TYR A 319 -30.81 -2.01 5.97
CA TYR A 319 -31.47 -1.07 5.06
C TYR A 319 -31.66 0.31 5.69
N HIS A 320 -32.13 0.39 6.93
CA HIS A 320 -32.27 1.65 7.64
C HIS A 320 -30.93 2.35 7.91
N ARG A 321 -29.86 1.60 8.24
CA ARG A 321 -28.52 2.15 8.48
C ARG A 321 -27.91 2.74 7.21
N LEU A 322 -28.06 2.07 6.07
CA LEU A 322 -27.60 2.56 4.76
C LEU A 322 -28.44 3.76 4.31
N ARG A 323 -29.76 3.71 4.46
CA ARG A 323 -30.64 4.83 4.12
C ARG A 323 -30.34 6.07 4.96
N ARG A 324 -29.97 5.89 6.23
CA ARG A 324 -29.65 6.98 7.16
C ARG A 324 -28.36 7.71 6.80
N SER A 325 -27.42 7.08 6.08
CA SER A 325 -26.18 7.75 5.68
C SER A 325 -26.38 8.76 4.54
N LEU A 326 -27.49 8.65 3.80
CA LEU A 326 -27.74 9.53 2.67
C LEU A 326 -27.91 11.00 3.12
N PRO A 327 -27.28 11.97 2.44
CA PRO A 327 -27.37 13.39 2.78
C PRO A 327 -28.82 13.88 2.78
N GLY A 328 -29.22 14.55 3.86
CA GLY A 328 -30.59 15.07 4.00
C GLY A 328 -30.98 16.11 2.94
N ASN A 329 -30.00 16.76 2.34
CA ASN A 329 -30.15 17.76 1.27
C ASN A 329 -30.09 17.18 -0.15
N SER A 330 -30.04 15.85 -0.31
CA SER A 330 -30.05 15.20 -1.64
C SER A 330 -31.26 14.26 -1.81
N PRO A 331 -32.42 14.80 -2.22
CA PRO A 331 -33.58 13.98 -2.56
C PRO A 331 -33.28 12.95 -3.65
N GLY A 332 -32.43 13.30 -4.63
CA GLY A 332 -32.06 12.42 -5.74
C GLY A 332 -31.33 11.15 -5.30
N GLN A 333 -30.35 11.27 -4.38
CA GLN A 333 -29.68 10.10 -3.82
C GLN A 333 -30.64 9.21 -3.03
N ARG A 334 -31.56 9.82 -2.26
CA ARG A 334 -32.60 9.08 -1.53
C ARG A 334 -33.51 8.32 -2.49
N ASN A 335 -33.99 8.98 -3.56
CA ASN A 335 -34.84 8.35 -4.56
C ASN A 335 -34.10 7.21 -5.27
N LEU A 336 -32.85 7.40 -5.70
CA LEU A 336 -32.05 6.35 -6.32
C LEU A 336 -31.92 5.13 -5.40
N PHE A 337 -31.51 5.34 -4.15
CA PHE A 337 -31.33 4.24 -3.20
C PHE A 337 -32.64 3.49 -2.91
N GLU A 338 -33.73 4.22 -2.67
CA GLU A 338 -35.04 3.61 -2.37
C GLU A 338 -35.60 2.87 -3.58
N LEU A 339 -35.52 3.46 -4.78
CA LEU A 339 -36.00 2.85 -6.02
C LEU A 339 -35.17 1.65 -6.45
N TYR A 340 -33.85 1.66 -6.23
CA TYR A 340 -33.00 0.48 -6.47
C TYR A 340 -33.54 -0.75 -5.74
N HIS A 341 -33.87 -0.61 -4.45
CA HIS A 341 -34.41 -1.72 -3.65
C HIS A 341 -35.86 -2.05 -4.00
N GLN A 342 -36.69 -1.05 -4.33
CA GLN A 342 -38.09 -1.26 -4.69
C GLN A 342 -38.26 -1.95 -6.04
N ILE A 343 -37.48 -1.56 -7.05
CA ILE A 343 -37.53 -2.10 -8.41
C ILE A 343 -37.01 -3.54 -8.42
N LEU A 344 -35.88 -3.80 -7.76
CA LEU A 344 -35.29 -5.14 -7.71
C LEU A 344 -36.04 -6.07 -6.76
N GLY A 345 -36.78 -5.52 -5.78
CA GLY A 345 -37.69 -6.28 -4.93
C GLY A 345 -36.99 -7.47 -4.24
N PRO A 346 -37.58 -8.68 -4.27
CA PRO A 346 -36.96 -9.88 -3.71
C PRO A 346 -35.64 -10.28 -4.38
N ALA A 347 -35.45 -9.99 -5.68
CA ALA A 347 -34.26 -10.38 -6.43
C ALA A 347 -33.00 -9.67 -5.93
N VAL A 348 -33.15 -8.50 -5.26
CA VAL A 348 -32.02 -7.74 -4.70
C VAL A 348 -31.12 -8.61 -3.82
N TYR A 349 -31.66 -9.65 -3.17
CA TYR A 349 -30.93 -10.53 -2.27
C TYR A 349 -29.68 -11.15 -2.91
N ASP A 350 -29.78 -11.60 -4.16
CA ASP A 350 -28.68 -12.22 -4.90
C ASP A 350 -27.97 -11.26 -5.87
N LEU A 351 -28.40 -10.00 -5.92
CA LEU A 351 -27.84 -8.96 -6.79
C LEU A 351 -26.81 -8.08 -6.04
N PRO A 352 -25.98 -7.30 -6.77
CA PRO A 352 -25.00 -6.41 -6.17
C PRO A 352 -25.60 -5.46 -5.13
N ALA A 353 -24.93 -5.29 -4.00
CA ALA A 353 -25.33 -4.38 -2.95
C ALA A 353 -24.97 -2.94 -3.34
N LEU A 354 -25.95 -2.03 -3.29
CA LEU A 354 -25.74 -0.60 -3.51
C LEU A 354 -25.16 0.04 -2.25
N LEU A 355 -23.85 0.29 -2.24
CA LEU A 355 -23.12 0.85 -1.10
C LEU A 355 -23.16 2.39 -1.17
N PRO A 356 -23.83 3.09 -0.24
CA PRO A 356 -23.89 4.56 -0.26
C PRO A 356 -22.65 5.20 0.39
N GLU A 357 -22.37 6.45 0.04
CA GLU A 357 -21.42 7.34 0.73
C GLU A 357 -20.05 6.68 0.97
N VAL A 358 -19.42 6.23 -0.12
CA VAL A 358 -18.18 5.46 -0.08
C VAL A 358 -16.96 6.38 -0.09
N TRP A 359 -16.12 6.25 0.93
CA TRP A 359 -14.91 7.04 1.11
C TRP A 359 -13.64 6.29 0.74
N LEU A 360 -13.68 4.96 0.80
CA LEU A 360 -12.55 4.13 0.42
C LEU A 360 -13.05 2.79 -0.09
N HIS A 361 -12.48 2.34 -1.19
CA HIS A 361 -12.53 0.96 -1.64
C HIS A 361 -11.09 0.53 -1.91
N TRP A 362 -10.63 -0.49 -1.19
CA TRP A 362 -9.26 -0.96 -1.30
C TRP A 362 -9.06 -1.73 -2.60
N ASP A 363 -8.25 -1.17 -3.51
CA ASP A 363 -7.89 -1.82 -4.77
C ASP A 363 -6.38 -2.04 -4.84
N HIS A 364 -5.93 -3.29 -4.67
CA HIS A 364 -4.52 -3.68 -4.72
C HIS A 364 -3.83 -3.25 -6.03
N LYS A 365 -4.56 -3.21 -7.15
CA LYS A 365 -3.99 -2.77 -8.43
C LYS A 365 -3.70 -1.27 -8.39
N THR A 366 -4.68 -0.46 -8.00
CA THR A 366 -4.50 1.00 -7.84
C THR A 366 -3.40 1.33 -6.84
N VAL A 367 -3.32 0.60 -5.71
CA VAL A 367 -2.27 0.81 -4.70
C VAL A 367 -0.88 0.50 -5.27
N ARG A 368 -0.71 -0.61 -6.01
CA ARG A 368 0.56 -0.97 -6.65
C ARG A 368 1.02 0.05 -7.70
N GLU A 369 0.08 0.58 -8.48
CA GLU A 369 0.39 1.47 -9.60
C GLU A 369 0.56 2.94 -9.17
N ARG A 370 -0.18 3.39 -8.16
CA ARG A 370 -0.33 4.82 -7.81
C ARG A 370 -0.16 5.14 -6.33
N GLY A 371 0.12 4.15 -5.50
CA GLY A 371 0.23 4.29 -4.05
C GLY A 371 -1.13 4.34 -3.33
N PRO A 372 -1.13 4.17 -2.00
CA PRO A 372 -2.35 4.15 -1.17
C PRO A 372 -3.07 5.50 -1.15
N GLU A 373 -2.33 6.61 -1.21
CA GLU A 373 -2.87 7.98 -1.25
C GLU A 373 -3.82 8.22 -2.43
N ALA A 374 -3.68 7.44 -3.51
CA ALA A 374 -4.61 7.49 -4.61
C ALA A 374 -6.04 7.14 -4.14
N LEU A 375 -6.21 6.25 -3.16
CA LEU A 375 -7.51 5.81 -2.66
C LEU A 375 -8.25 6.88 -1.83
N LEU A 376 -7.55 7.87 -1.25
CA LEU A 376 -8.14 8.87 -0.32
C LEU A 376 -8.83 10.05 -1.02
N ARG A 377 -9.24 9.90 -2.27
CA ARG A 377 -9.92 10.98 -3.02
C ARG A 377 -11.44 10.92 -2.87
N SER A 378 -12.09 11.99 -3.33
CA SER A 378 -13.48 12.39 -3.12
C SER A 378 -14.47 11.22 -2.93
N ARG A 379 -15.35 11.40 -1.93
CA ARG A 379 -16.48 10.51 -1.65
C ARG A 379 -17.26 10.17 -2.92
N MET A 380 -17.48 8.89 -3.17
CA MET A 380 -18.40 8.37 -4.19
C MET A 380 -19.81 8.27 -3.61
N ASP A 381 -20.83 8.76 -4.32
CA ASP A 381 -22.22 8.72 -3.84
C ASP A 381 -22.74 7.28 -3.68
N PHE A 382 -22.55 6.43 -4.69
CA PHE A 382 -22.80 5.00 -4.58
C PHE A 382 -21.77 4.15 -5.32
N LEU A 383 -21.47 2.97 -4.77
CA LEU A 383 -20.60 1.97 -5.38
C LEU A 383 -21.33 0.62 -5.49
N LEU A 384 -21.17 -0.02 -6.64
CA LEU A 384 -21.48 -1.43 -6.85
C LEU A 384 -20.18 -2.17 -7.18
N LEU A 385 -19.96 -3.29 -6.49
CA LEU A 385 -18.89 -4.24 -6.79
C LEU A 385 -19.52 -5.48 -7.40
N LEU A 386 -19.26 -5.69 -8.68
CA LEU A 386 -19.90 -6.70 -9.52
C LEU A 386 -18.96 -7.90 -9.76
N PRO A 387 -19.49 -9.00 -10.32
CA PRO A 387 -18.68 -10.09 -10.82
C PRO A 387 -17.57 -9.65 -11.79
N HIS A 388 -16.55 -10.48 -11.90
CA HIS A 388 -15.41 -10.27 -12.82
C HIS A 388 -14.58 -9.01 -12.53
N GLY A 389 -14.63 -8.50 -11.29
CA GLY A 389 -13.87 -7.32 -10.87
C GLY A 389 -14.41 -6.01 -11.41
N GLN A 390 -15.66 -5.99 -11.90
CA GLN A 390 -16.30 -4.79 -12.41
C GLN A 390 -16.76 -3.88 -11.26
N ARG A 391 -16.48 -2.58 -11.39
CA ARG A 391 -16.71 -1.59 -10.32
C ARG A 391 -17.49 -0.44 -10.91
N ILE A 392 -18.71 -0.22 -10.42
CA ILE A 392 -19.61 0.79 -10.98
C ILE A 392 -19.87 1.85 -9.92
N VAL A 393 -19.65 3.10 -10.27
CA VAL A 393 -19.99 4.26 -9.43
C VAL A 393 -21.23 4.92 -10.00
N PHE A 394 -22.23 5.17 -9.15
CA PHE A 394 -23.31 6.10 -9.47
C PHE A 394 -23.07 7.41 -8.74
N GLU A 395 -23.06 8.50 -9.49
CA GLU A 395 -22.95 9.86 -8.96
C GLU A 395 -24.28 10.59 -9.19
N VAL A 396 -24.75 11.32 -8.17
CA VAL A 396 -25.95 12.15 -8.28
C VAL A 396 -25.56 13.60 -8.29
N ASP A 397 -25.64 14.22 -9.48
CA ASP A 397 -25.21 15.58 -9.68
C ASP A 397 -26.29 16.58 -9.22
N GLY A 398 -26.03 17.27 -8.11
CA GLY A 398 -26.86 18.40 -7.70
C GLY A 398 -26.45 19.70 -8.40
N SER A 399 -27.34 20.69 -8.38
CA SER A 399 -27.09 22.01 -8.98
C SER A 399 -25.79 22.64 -8.45
N GLN A 400 -25.45 22.41 -7.18
CA GLN A 400 -24.25 22.89 -6.53
C GLN A 400 -22.92 22.37 -7.13
N HIS A 401 -22.95 21.30 -7.94
CA HIS A 401 -21.76 20.74 -8.61
C HIS A 401 -21.32 21.55 -9.84
N TYR A 402 -22.18 22.42 -10.37
CA TYR A 402 -21.88 23.24 -11.56
C TYR A 402 -22.34 24.69 -11.40
N THR A 403 -22.69 25.11 -10.18
CA THR A 403 -23.12 26.46 -9.87
C THR A 403 -22.46 27.00 -8.59
N ARG A 404 -22.37 28.33 -8.49
CA ARG A 404 -22.02 29.10 -7.29
C ARG A 404 -23.23 29.91 -6.83
N ASP A 405 -23.06 30.60 -5.69
CA ASP A 405 -24.12 31.43 -5.09
C ASP A 405 -25.41 30.64 -4.86
N ASP A 406 -25.27 29.48 -4.21
CA ASP A 406 -26.38 28.61 -3.81
C ASP A 406 -27.28 28.16 -4.98
N GLY A 407 -26.68 27.70 -6.08
CA GLY A 407 -27.45 27.19 -7.22
C GLY A 407 -27.71 28.20 -8.33
N GLN A 408 -27.42 29.49 -8.13
CA GLN A 408 -27.95 30.55 -8.97
C GLN A 408 -27.12 30.86 -10.22
N VAL A 409 -25.79 30.72 -10.13
CA VAL A 409 -24.88 31.15 -11.20
C VAL A 409 -24.04 29.96 -11.68
N PRO A 410 -24.03 29.62 -12.98
CA PRO A 410 -23.14 28.58 -13.50
C PRO A 410 -21.67 28.85 -13.17
N ASP A 411 -20.96 27.80 -12.75
CA ASP A 411 -19.55 27.83 -12.40
C ASP A 411 -18.79 26.79 -13.25
N SER A 412 -18.10 27.30 -14.28
CA SER A 412 -17.32 26.48 -15.20
C SER A 412 -16.13 25.78 -14.54
N SER A 413 -15.60 26.32 -13.43
CA SER A 413 -14.48 25.73 -12.71
C SER A 413 -14.94 24.49 -11.95
N LYS A 414 -16.07 24.60 -11.23
CA LYS A 414 -16.69 23.45 -10.57
C LYS A 414 -17.07 22.34 -11.56
N TYR A 415 -17.60 22.72 -12.72
CA TYR A 415 -17.86 21.76 -13.79
C TYR A 415 -16.57 21.07 -14.26
N ALA A 416 -15.49 21.82 -14.50
CA ALA A 416 -14.22 21.24 -14.92
C ALA A 416 -13.62 20.27 -13.87
N GLU A 417 -13.74 20.61 -12.57
CA GLU A 417 -13.35 19.74 -11.45
C GLU A 417 -14.17 18.45 -11.41
N MET A 418 -15.49 18.55 -11.58
CA MET A 418 -16.39 17.39 -11.65
C MET A 418 -15.99 16.42 -12.77
N VAL A 419 -15.79 16.92 -13.99
CA VAL A 419 -15.38 16.07 -15.13
C VAL A 419 -13.93 15.56 -14.95
N ALA A 420 -13.06 16.28 -14.24
CA ALA A 420 -11.75 15.77 -13.88
C ALA A 420 -11.82 14.59 -12.89
N GLY A 421 -12.71 14.68 -11.89
CA GLY A 421 -13.01 13.57 -10.98
C GLY A 421 -13.54 12.33 -11.70
N ASP A 422 -14.45 12.51 -12.66
CA ASP A 422 -14.96 11.43 -13.52
C ASP A 422 -13.83 10.69 -14.25
N ARG A 423 -12.91 11.44 -14.87
CA ARG A 423 -11.75 10.85 -15.55
C ARG A 423 -10.82 10.11 -14.58
N ASP A 424 -10.59 10.65 -13.39
CA ASP A 424 -9.73 10.01 -12.39
C ASP A 424 -10.31 8.65 -11.95
N LEU A 425 -11.62 8.59 -11.68
CA LEU A 425 -12.33 7.34 -11.39
C LEU A 425 -12.21 6.33 -12.53
N LYS A 426 -12.47 6.74 -13.77
CA LYS A 426 -12.33 5.87 -14.94
C LYS A 426 -10.91 5.35 -15.14
N LEU A 427 -9.91 6.20 -14.94
CA LEU A 427 -8.49 5.81 -15.02
C LEU A 427 -8.08 4.82 -13.93
N ARG A 428 -8.87 4.66 -12.87
CA ARG A 428 -8.68 3.63 -11.82
C ARG A 428 -9.48 2.36 -12.10
N GLY A 429 -10.23 2.34 -13.20
CA GLY A 429 -11.05 1.23 -13.66
C GLY A 429 -12.42 1.14 -12.98
N TYR A 430 -12.99 2.28 -12.59
CA TYR A 430 -14.41 2.40 -12.30
C TYR A 430 -15.19 2.79 -13.55
N GLU A 431 -16.37 2.20 -13.75
CA GLU A 431 -17.37 2.66 -14.70
C GLU A 431 -18.29 3.66 -13.99
N VAL A 432 -18.33 4.91 -14.48
CA VAL A 432 -19.08 5.99 -13.82
C VAL A 432 -20.35 6.31 -14.60
N PHE A 433 -21.50 6.24 -13.93
CA PHE A 433 -22.79 6.72 -14.43
C PHE A 433 -23.25 7.89 -13.58
N ARG A 434 -23.46 9.04 -14.23
CA ARG A 434 -23.93 10.27 -13.58
C ARG A 434 -25.42 10.45 -13.85
N PHE A 435 -26.17 10.75 -12.80
CA PHE A 435 -27.57 11.10 -12.87
C PHE A 435 -27.75 12.56 -12.46
N GLY A 436 -28.37 13.35 -13.32
CA GLY A 436 -28.63 14.75 -13.07
C GLY A 436 -29.69 14.96 -11.98
N HIS A 437 -29.64 16.14 -11.35
CA HIS A 437 -30.59 16.57 -10.33
C HIS A 437 -32.04 16.39 -10.77
N ASP A 438 -32.36 16.84 -11.99
CA ASP A 438 -33.73 16.79 -12.52
C ASP A 438 -34.20 15.38 -12.85
N GLU A 439 -33.28 14.45 -13.12
CA GLU A 439 -33.60 13.04 -13.38
C GLU A 439 -34.05 12.30 -12.12
N LEU A 440 -33.53 12.71 -10.96
CA LEU A 440 -33.74 11.98 -9.71
C LEU A 440 -34.56 12.74 -8.66
N LYS A 441 -34.78 14.04 -8.78
CA LYS A 441 -35.51 14.84 -7.77
C LYS A 441 -36.97 14.42 -7.61
N ASP A 442 -37.62 14.00 -8.68
CA ASP A 442 -39.00 13.52 -8.69
C ASP A 442 -39.04 11.99 -8.68
N ALA A 443 -39.76 11.41 -7.72
CA ALA A 443 -39.74 9.97 -7.49
C ALA A 443 -40.47 9.16 -8.57
N GLU A 444 -41.51 9.71 -9.21
CA GLU A 444 -42.23 9.00 -10.28
C GLU A 444 -41.40 8.98 -11.56
N TYR A 445 -40.80 10.13 -11.92
CA TYR A 445 -39.90 10.22 -13.06
C TYR A 445 -38.66 9.33 -12.88
N ALA A 446 -38.01 9.41 -11.71
CA ALA A 446 -36.85 8.60 -11.37
C ALA A 446 -37.17 7.09 -11.42
N ARG A 447 -38.40 6.68 -11.03
CA ARG A 447 -38.83 5.29 -11.11
C ARG A 447 -38.83 4.79 -12.55
N GLY A 448 -39.38 5.58 -13.49
CA GLY A 448 -39.39 5.23 -14.90
C GLY A 448 -37.97 5.04 -15.46
N LEU A 449 -37.09 6.01 -15.19
CA LEU A 449 -35.68 5.97 -15.60
C LEU A 449 -34.95 4.74 -15.07
N LEU A 450 -35.01 4.49 -13.76
CA LEU A 450 -34.28 3.40 -13.12
C LEU A 450 -34.85 2.02 -13.48
N HIS A 451 -36.14 1.93 -13.79
CA HIS A 451 -36.77 0.69 -14.23
C HIS A 451 -36.27 0.24 -15.61
N GLU A 452 -35.90 1.17 -16.48
CA GLU A 452 -35.26 0.86 -17.77
C GLU A 452 -33.75 0.65 -17.61
N PHE A 453 -33.10 1.52 -16.83
CA PHE A 453 -31.64 1.56 -16.70
C PHE A 453 -31.06 0.33 -16.00
N LEU A 454 -31.62 -0.10 -14.85
CA LEU A 454 -31.02 -1.17 -14.04
C LEU A 454 -30.97 -2.52 -14.79
N PRO A 455 -32.04 -2.98 -15.46
CA PRO A 455 -31.97 -4.18 -16.31
C PRO A 455 -30.90 -4.10 -17.41
N ALA A 456 -30.81 -2.95 -18.09
CA ALA A 456 -29.84 -2.76 -19.16
C ALA A 456 -28.39 -2.77 -18.63
N LEU A 457 -28.18 -2.18 -17.45
CA LEU A 457 -26.91 -2.20 -16.75
C LEU A 457 -26.50 -3.63 -16.38
N PHE A 458 -27.38 -4.37 -15.70
CA PHE A 458 -27.08 -5.73 -15.26
C PHE A 458 -26.89 -6.69 -16.42
N GLN A 459 -27.61 -6.49 -17.53
CA GLN A 459 -27.37 -7.22 -18.77
C GLN A 459 -26.00 -6.88 -19.38
N ARG A 460 -25.58 -5.62 -19.38
CA ARG A 460 -24.28 -5.20 -19.93
C ARG A 460 -23.09 -5.79 -19.17
N PHE A 461 -23.23 -5.95 -17.86
CA PHE A 461 -22.15 -6.39 -16.98
C PHE A 461 -22.29 -7.85 -16.51
N ASP A 462 -23.12 -8.65 -17.19
CA ASP A 462 -23.31 -10.08 -16.94
C ASP A 462 -23.55 -10.41 -15.45
N VAL A 463 -24.44 -9.66 -14.80
CA VAL A 463 -24.73 -9.87 -13.37
C VAL A 463 -25.45 -11.21 -13.15
N ASN A 464 -24.75 -12.13 -12.49
CA ASN A 464 -25.27 -13.44 -12.10
C ASN A 464 -26.57 -13.33 -11.28
N GLY A 465 -27.62 -14.06 -11.68
CA GLY A 465 -28.91 -14.08 -10.99
C GLY A 465 -29.97 -13.12 -11.56
N TRP A 466 -29.63 -12.29 -12.54
CA TRP A 466 -30.61 -11.53 -13.32
C TRP A 466 -31.24 -12.41 -14.41
N THR A 467 -32.44 -12.95 -14.16
CA THR A 467 -33.31 -13.52 -15.19
C THR A 467 -34.42 -12.53 -15.52
N ARG A 468 -34.58 -12.22 -16.82
CA ARG A 468 -35.62 -11.33 -17.36
C ARG A 468 -37.02 -11.66 -16.89
#